data_AF-X0SB52-F1
#
_entry.id   AF-X0SB52-F1
#
_cell.length_a   1.000
_cell.length_b   1.000
_cell.length_c   1.000
_cell.angle_alpha   90.00
_cell.angle_beta   90.00
_cell.angle_gamma   90.00
#
_symmetry.space_group_name_H-M   'P 1'
#
loop_
_entity.id
_entity.type
_entity.pdbx_description
1 polymer ?
#
loop_
_entity_poly.entity_id
_entity_poly.type
_entity_poly.pdbx_seq_one_letter_code
_entity_poly.pdbx_strand_id
1 'polypeptide(L)'
;FIGRFGFKSGRDEDKFKEVNYKIGVTGSPIIMENTLAFIEAEVIMEMDAGTHTLFVGKVVEAGNIKKAKPLTYDYYHQVKRGVSPKTAPTYIPEEEKSEKEINKEKERKESEKMIKYKCTVCGYIYEPEKGDPESGVNPGTPFEDLPDDWVCPVCGVGKEDFEEVS
;
A
#
# COMPACT_ATOMS: atom_id res chain seq x y z
N PHE A 1 1.98 6.37 19.36
CA PHE A 1 1.04 5.25 19.55
C PHE A 1 1.61 3.91 19.06
N ILE A 2 1.75 3.66 17.74
CA ILE A 2 2.25 2.37 17.21
C ILE A 2 3.57 1.92 17.84
N GLY A 3 4.54 2.84 17.96
CA GLY A 3 5.85 2.46 18.51
C GLY A 3 5.83 2.01 19.97
N ARG A 4 4.84 2.47 20.75
CA ARG A 4 4.65 2.06 22.16
C ARG A 4 4.29 0.58 22.27
N PHE A 5 3.38 0.13 21.42
CA PHE A 5 2.94 -1.27 21.41
C PHE A 5 3.85 -2.17 20.58
N GLY A 6 4.53 -1.62 19.56
CA GLY A 6 5.35 -2.37 18.61
C GLY A 6 6.81 -2.57 18.99
N PHE A 7 7.49 -1.62 19.66
CA PHE A 7 8.95 -1.71 19.91
C PHE A 7 9.34 -1.84 21.37
N LYS A 8 8.37 -1.77 22.28
CA LYS A 8 8.61 -1.91 23.72
C LYS A 8 8.10 -3.26 24.19
N SER A 9 8.63 -3.79 25.28
CA SER A 9 8.15 -5.02 25.91
C SER A 9 7.20 -4.65 27.05
N GLY A 10 6.08 -5.37 27.15
CA GLY A 10 5.12 -5.18 28.25
C GLY A 10 5.62 -5.68 29.61
N ARG A 11 6.74 -6.40 29.63
CA ARG A 11 7.42 -6.83 30.86
C ARG A 11 8.23 -5.69 31.49
N ASP A 12 8.70 -4.77 30.64
CA ASP A 12 9.65 -3.71 31.03
C ASP A 12 8.97 -2.35 31.17
N GLU A 13 7.89 -2.11 30.42
CA GLU A 13 7.13 -0.85 30.48
C GLU A 13 5.62 -1.09 30.52
N ASP A 14 4.93 -0.27 31.33
CA ASP A 14 3.48 -0.18 31.28
C ASP A 14 3.04 0.55 29.99
N LYS A 15 2.71 -0.27 28.99
CA LYS A 15 2.20 0.20 27.70
C LYS A 15 0.80 0.80 27.78
N PHE A 16 0.03 0.48 28.82
CA PHE A 16 -1.36 0.93 29.00
C PHE A 16 -1.47 2.21 29.82
N LYS A 17 -0.41 2.65 30.50
CA LYS A 17 -0.37 3.94 31.19
C LYS A 17 -0.81 5.06 30.25
N GLU A 18 -1.83 5.85 30.62
CA GLU A 18 -2.37 6.95 29.80
C GLU A 18 -2.97 6.52 28.44
N VAL A 19 -3.29 5.24 28.26
CA VAL A 19 -4.03 4.73 27.10
C VAL A 19 -5.50 4.56 27.47
N ASN A 20 -6.41 4.99 26.61
CA ASN A 20 -7.83 4.73 26.80
C ASN A 20 -8.18 3.28 26.42
N TYR A 21 -8.53 2.44 27.40
CA TYR A 21 -8.97 1.06 27.20
C TYR A 21 -10.14 0.70 28.13
N LYS A 22 -10.92 -0.32 27.76
CA LYS A 22 -11.90 -0.99 28.63
C LYS A 22 -11.44 -2.41 28.96
N ILE A 23 -11.96 -3.00 30.02
CA ILE A 23 -11.77 -4.44 30.30
C ILE A 23 -12.88 -5.22 29.60
N GLY A 24 -12.49 -6.22 28.81
CA GLY A 24 -13.40 -7.13 28.09
C GLY A 24 -13.96 -8.25 28.97
N VAL A 25 -14.83 -9.08 28.40
CA VAL A 25 -15.50 -10.18 29.12
C VAL A 25 -14.54 -11.28 29.58
N THR A 26 -13.39 -11.41 28.93
CA THR A 26 -12.31 -12.33 29.32
C THR A 26 -11.33 -11.73 30.33
N GLY A 27 -11.51 -10.45 30.68
CA GLY A 27 -10.53 -9.68 31.45
C GLY A 27 -9.43 -9.04 30.60
N SER A 28 -9.40 -9.28 29.29
CA SER A 28 -8.42 -8.69 28.38
C SER A 28 -8.64 -7.18 28.18
N PRO A 29 -7.58 -6.35 28.14
CA PRO A 29 -7.72 -4.92 27.86
C PRO A 29 -8.03 -4.66 26.38
N ILE A 30 -9.16 -4.01 26.11
CA ILE A 30 -9.58 -3.59 24.77
C ILE A 30 -9.25 -2.11 24.59
N ILE A 31 -8.28 -1.81 23.74
CA ILE A 31 -7.84 -0.44 23.47
C ILE A 31 -8.88 0.28 22.62
N MET A 32 -9.35 1.43 23.09
CA MET A 32 -10.42 2.20 22.46
C MET A 32 -9.87 3.30 21.54
N GLU A 33 -8.72 3.88 21.90
CA GLU A 33 -8.06 4.88 21.07
C GLU A 33 -7.40 4.26 19.82
N ASN A 34 -7.46 4.96 18.69
CA ASN A 34 -6.90 4.50 17.41
C ASN A 34 -7.41 3.13 16.90
N THR A 35 -8.51 2.60 17.46
CA THR A 35 -9.09 1.30 17.08
C THR A 35 -10.37 1.47 16.25
N LEU A 36 -10.53 0.67 15.20
CA LEU A 36 -11.76 0.67 14.38
C LEU A 36 -12.79 -0.34 14.88
N ALA A 37 -12.32 -1.53 15.22
CA ALA A 37 -13.10 -2.63 15.75
C ALA A 37 -12.21 -3.49 16.66
N PHE A 38 -12.83 -4.27 17.54
CA PHE A 38 -12.14 -5.22 18.40
C PHE A 38 -12.75 -6.61 18.24
N ILE A 39 -11.93 -7.62 18.52
CA ILE A 39 -12.33 -9.02 18.63
C ILE A 39 -11.69 -9.52 19.92
N GLU A 40 -12.51 -10.12 20.78
CA GLU A 40 -12.09 -10.77 22.02
C GLU A 40 -12.36 -12.27 21.88
N ALA A 41 -11.39 -13.09 22.26
CA ALA A 41 -11.44 -14.52 22.07
C ALA A 41 -10.81 -15.28 23.24
N GLU A 42 -11.36 -16.45 23.54
CA GLU A 42 -10.78 -17.43 24.45
C GLU A 42 -9.92 -18.42 23.67
N VAL A 43 -8.69 -18.67 24.09
CA VAL A 43 -7.81 -19.64 23.44
C VAL A 43 -8.38 -21.05 23.60
N ILE A 44 -8.58 -21.74 22.49
CA ILE A 44 -9.05 -23.13 22.46
C ILE A 44 -8.00 -24.11 21.93
N MET A 45 -6.96 -23.60 21.27
CA MET A 45 -5.85 -24.41 20.76
C MET A 45 -4.59 -23.56 20.63
N GLU A 46 -3.45 -24.17 20.89
CA GLU A 46 -2.12 -23.62 20.70
C GLU A 46 -1.32 -24.55 19.79
N MET A 47 -0.55 -23.98 18.87
CA MET A 47 0.28 -24.73 17.93
C MET A 47 1.68 -24.13 17.90
N ASP A 48 2.69 -24.99 18.00
CA ASP A 48 4.09 -24.58 17.84
C ASP A 48 4.39 -24.31 16.35
N ALA A 49 4.90 -23.12 16.06
CA ALA A 49 5.37 -22.68 14.74
C ALA A 49 6.84 -22.24 14.79
N GLY A 50 7.64 -22.83 15.69
CA GLY A 50 9.08 -22.61 15.81
C GLY A 50 9.41 -21.30 16.52
N THR A 51 9.50 -20.21 15.76
CA THR A 51 9.78 -18.88 16.34
C THR A 51 8.53 -18.19 16.88
N HIS A 52 7.36 -18.77 16.63
CA HIS A 52 6.05 -18.24 17.00
C HIS A 52 5.18 -19.35 17.58
N THR A 53 4.18 -18.96 18.38
CA THR A 53 3.06 -19.82 18.78
C THR A 53 1.80 -19.31 18.08
N LEU A 54 1.13 -20.19 17.35
CA LEU A 54 -0.16 -19.87 16.75
C LEU A 54 -1.27 -20.21 17.75
N PHE A 55 -2.10 -19.22 18.07
CA PHE A 55 -3.26 -19.40 18.94
C PHE A 55 -4.54 -19.43 18.10
N VAL A 56 -5.39 -20.44 18.30
CA VAL A 56 -6.75 -20.47 17.77
C VAL A 56 -7.69 -20.04 18.89
N GLY A 57 -8.42 -18.95 18.66
CA GLY A 57 -9.35 -18.38 19.63
C GLY A 57 -10.81 -18.58 19.22
N LYS A 58 -11.66 -18.95 20.16
CA LYS A 58 -13.12 -18.86 20.04
C LYS A 58 -13.54 -17.43 20.36
N VAL A 59 -14.16 -16.75 19.40
CA VAL A 59 -14.66 -15.38 19.59
C VAL A 59 -15.79 -15.37 20.63
N VAL A 60 -15.65 -14.53 21.65
CA VAL A 60 -16.65 -14.35 22.73
C VAL A 60 -17.29 -12.97 22.72
N GLU A 61 -16.59 -11.96 22.22
CA GLU A 61 -17.13 -10.61 21.98
C GLU A 61 -16.46 -10.00 20.75
N ALA A 62 -17.20 -9.23 19.97
CA ALA A 62 -16.65 -8.41 18.90
C ALA A 62 -17.50 -7.15 18.75
N GLY A 63 -16.88 -6.05 18.31
CA GLY A 63 -17.60 -4.79 18.17
C GLY A 63 -16.91 -3.78 17.29
N ASN A 64 -17.71 -2.97 16.61
CA ASN A 64 -17.25 -1.83 15.84
C ASN A 64 -17.20 -0.59 16.74
N ILE A 65 -16.06 0.07 16.81
CA ILE A 65 -15.86 1.30 17.59
C ILE A 65 -16.09 2.52 16.70
N LYS A 66 -15.51 2.55 15.50
CA LYS A 66 -15.65 3.65 14.54
C LYS A 66 -15.49 3.20 13.10
N LYS A 67 -16.14 3.92 12.19
CA LYS A 67 -16.04 3.71 10.74
C LYS A 67 -14.93 4.61 10.17
N ALA A 68 -13.82 4.01 9.73
CA ALA A 68 -12.76 4.70 9.00
C ALA A 68 -11.99 3.69 8.11
N LYS A 69 -11.01 4.16 7.34
CA LYS A 69 -10.13 3.29 6.54
C LYS A 69 -9.16 2.53 7.47
N PRO A 70 -9.11 1.19 7.41
CA PRO A 70 -8.13 0.41 8.17
C PRO A 70 -6.70 0.77 7.79
N LEU A 71 -5.80 0.74 8.78
CA LEU A 71 -4.37 0.80 8.54
C LEU A 71 -3.92 -0.53 7.96
N THR A 72 -3.59 -0.57 6.68
CA THR A 72 -3.00 -1.76 6.06
C THR A 72 -1.51 -1.83 6.35
N TYR A 73 -0.97 -3.04 6.35
CA TYR A 73 0.46 -3.26 6.52
C TYR A 73 1.27 -2.59 5.38
N ASP A 74 0.79 -2.70 4.15
CA ASP A 74 1.39 -2.04 2.99
C ASP A 74 1.46 -0.52 3.14
N TYR A 75 0.39 0.11 3.63
CA TYR A 75 0.37 1.54 3.87
C TYR A 75 1.33 1.94 5.00
N TYR A 76 1.45 1.12 6.05
CA TYR A 76 2.38 1.36 7.15
C TYR A 76 3.85 1.43 6.67
N HIS A 77 4.25 0.51 5.79
CA HIS A 77 5.61 0.51 5.23
C HIS A 77 5.80 1.61 4.18
N GLN A 78 4.92 1.69 3.19
CA GLN A 78 5.13 2.53 2.02
C GLN A 78 4.91 4.03 2.30
N VAL A 79 3.97 4.36 3.18
CA VAL A 79 3.56 5.76 3.39
C VAL A 79 4.02 6.26 4.74
N LYS A 80 3.83 5.47 5.81
CA LYS A 80 4.27 5.90 7.15
C LYS A 80 5.76 5.69 7.40
N ARG A 81 6.50 5.10 6.44
CA ARG A 81 7.92 4.71 6.56
C ARG A 81 8.20 3.99 7.88
N GLY A 82 7.22 3.23 8.33
CA GLY A 82 7.27 2.53 9.60
C GLY A 82 8.20 1.33 9.49
N VAL A 83 9.13 1.19 10.42
CA VAL A 83 9.97 -0.01 10.51
C VAL A 83 9.23 -1.08 11.31
N SER A 84 9.36 -2.34 10.95
CA SER A 84 8.94 -3.42 11.86
C SER A 84 10.13 -3.79 12.76
N PRO A 85 9.90 -4.16 14.03
CA PRO A 85 10.97 -4.65 14.90
C PRO A 85 11.59 -5.93 14.33
N LYS A 86 12.88 -6.19 14.60
CA LYS A 86 13.57 -7.41 14.16
C LYS A 86 12.92 -8.72 14.63
N THR A 87 12.17 -8.65 15.72
CA THR A 87 11.45 -9.78 16.31
C THR A 87 10.07 -10.02 15.70
N ALA A 88 9.60 -9.15 14.81
CA ALA A 88 8.32 -9.33 14.14
C ALA A 88 8.47 -10.27 12.94
N PRO A 89 7.48 -11.13 12.66
CA PRO A 89 7.50 -12.06 11.50
C PRO A 89 7.52 -11.32 10.16
N THR A 90 7.14 -10.04 10.18
CA THR A 90 7.06 -9.18 9.01
C THR A 90 8.26 -8.23 8.90
N TYR A 91 9.31 -8.41 9.71
CA TYR A 91 10.55 -7.65 9.58
C TYR A 91 11.16 -7.84 8.18
N ILE A 92 11.48 -6.72 7.53
CA ILE A 92 12.21 -6.71 6.26
C ILE A 92 13.56 -6.02 6.54
N PRO A 93 14.70 -6.67 6.26
CA PRO A 93 16.03 -6.07 6.38
C PRO A 93 16.15 -4.78 5.56
N GLU A 94 16.92 -3.80 6.04
CA GLU A 94 17.10 -2.51 5.34
C GLU A 94 17.74 -2.67 3.96
N GLU A 95 18.62 -3.66 3.80
CA GLU A 95 19.27 -4.04 2.54
C GLU A 95 18.25 -4.50 1.48
N GLU A 96 17.19 -5.19 1.88
CA GLU A 96 16.11 -5.59 0.96
C GLU A 96 15.11 -4.46 0.69
N LYS A 97 14.98 -3.49 1.60
CA LYS A 97 14.10 -2.34 1.42
C LYS A 97 14.64 -1.39 0.36
N SER A 98 15.94 -1.12 0.36
CA SER A 98 16.56 -0.25 -0.64
C SER A 98 16.40 -0.80 -2.05
N GLU A 99 16.62 -2.09 -2.27
CA GLU A 99 16.40 -2.73 -3.57
C GLU A 99 14.93 -2.72 -4.00
N LYS A 100 14.00 -3.02 -3.08
CA LYS A 100 12.55 -2.98 -3.37
C LYS A 100 12.04 -1.56 -3.60
N GLU A 101 12.54 -0.55 -2.88
CA GLU A 101 12.15 0.85 -3.06
C GLU A 101 12.69 1.41 -4.39
N ILE A 102 13.95 1.09 -4.74
CA ILE A 102 14.54 1.46 -6.04
C ILE A 102 13.77 0.81 -7.19
N ASN A 103 13.49 -0.50 -7.11
CA ASN A 103 12.74 -1.21 -8.14
C ASN A 103 11.29 -0.69 -8.24
N LYS A 104 10.64 -0.39 -7.12
CA LYS A 104 9.25 0.10 -7.10
C LYS A 104 9.09 1.54 -7.56
N GLU A 105 10.08 2.40 -7.32
CA GLU A 105 10.10 3.75 -7.89
C GLU A 105 10.37 3.71 -9.40
N LYS A 106 11.20 2.78 -9.86
CA LYS A 106 11.46 2.54 -11.28
C LYS A 106 10.22 1.99 -11.99
N GLU A 107 9.55 1.00 -11.42
CA GLU A 107 8.27 0.44 -11.93
C GLU A 107 7.14 1.48 -11.94
N ARG A 108 7.03 2.33 -10.90
CA ARG A 108 6.03 3.40 -10.89
C ARG A 108 6.26 4.42 -12.00
N LYS A 109 7.50 4.92 -12.15
CA LYS A 109 7.85 5.85 -13.23
C LYS A 109 7.67 5.24 -14.61
N GLU A 110 7.95 3.96 -14.77
CA GLU A 110 7.76 3.23 -16.02
C GLU A 110 6.26 3.03 -16.32
N SER A 111 5.43 2.74 -15.31
CA SER A 111 3.97 2.66 -15.46
C SER A 111 3.29 4.01 -15.71
N GLU A 112 3.79 5.09 -15.10
CA GLU A 112 3.32 6.48 -15.34
C GLU A 112 3.68 6.93 -16.76
N LYS A 113 4.82 6.49 -17.31
CA LYS A 113 5.19 6.75 -18.70
C LYS A 113 4.38 5.95 -19.73
N MET A 114 3.62 4.93 -19.31
CA MET A 114 2.80 4.10 -20.20
C MET A 114 1.31 4.49 -20.21
N ILE A 115 0.98 5.70 -19.77
CA ILE A 115 -0.39 6.24 -19.84
C ILE A 115 -0.82 6.40 -21.30
N LYS A 116 -2.07 6.01 -21.59
CA LYS A 116 -2.67 6.15 -22.92
C LYS A 116 -3.21 7.56 -23.08
N TYR A 117 -3.10 8.12 -24.29
CA TYR A 117 -3.57 9.48 -24.58
C TYR A 117 -4.61 9.43 -25.68
N LYS A 118 -5.67 10.21 -25.55
CA LYS A 118 -6.75 10.29 -26.55
C LYS A 118 -6.83 11.67 -27.15
N CYS A 119 -6.84 11.72 -28.47
CA CYS A 119 -7.10 12.92 -29.23
C CYS A 119 -8.53 13.40 -28.95
N THR A 120 -8.66 14.62 -28.45
CA THR A 120 -9.95 15.25 -28.15
C THR A 120 -10.73 15.63 -29.42
N VAL A 121 -10.06 15.72 -30.57
CA VAL A 121 -10.64 16.14 -31.86
C VAL A 121 -11.27 14.96 -32.61
N CYS A 122 -10.55 13.85 -32.77
CA CYS A 122 -11.01 12.70 -33.56
C CYS A 122 -11.21 11.42 -32.75
N GLY A 123 -10.78 11.39 -31.47
CA GLY A 123 -10.91 10.23 -30.60
C GLY A 123 -9.85 9.14 -30.78
N TYR A 124 -8.82 9.35 -31.62
CA TYR A 124 -7.67 8.45 -31.73
C TYR A 124 -7.00 8.24 -30.38
N ILE A 125 -6.64 7.00 -30.03
CA ILE A 125 -5.95 6.67 -28.78
C ILE A 125 -4.53 6.25 -29.11
N TYR A 126 -3.56 7.05 -28.65
CA TYR A 126 -2.16 6.68 -28.63
C TYR A 126 -1.89 5.71 -27.49
N GLU A 127 -1.41 4.51 -27.83
CA GLU A 127 -1.00 3.48 -26.89
C GLU A 127 0.54 3.40 -26.91
N PRO A 128 1.25 3.84 -25.86
CA PRO A 128 2.71 3.80 -25.82
C PRO A 128 3.29 2.42 -26.13
N GLU A 129 2.63 1.35 -25.70
CA GLU A 129 3.02 -0.04 -25.97
C GLU A 129 3.07 -0.38 -27.46
N LYS A 130 2.23 0.26 -28.28
CA LYS A 130 2.18 0.08 -29.73
C LYS A 130 2.99 1.12 -30.48
N GLY A 131 3.18 2.31 -29.88
CA GLY A 131 3.77 3.45 -30.55
C GLY A 131 2.91 3.94 -31.72
N ASP A 132 3.55 4.57 -32.70
CA ASP A 132 2.96 4.95 -33.98
C ASP A 132 3.98 4.70 -35.11
N PRO A 133 4.11 3.45 -35.58
CA PRO A 133 5.11 3.08 -36.58
C PRO A 133 4.93 3.80 -37.92
N GLU A 134 3.70 4.23 -38.25
CA GLU A 134 3.41 4.95 -39.49
C GLU A 134 4.05 6.34 -39.50
N SER A 135 4.12 6.97 -38.32
CA SER A 135 4.82 8.25 -38.09
C SER A 135 6.26 8.07 -37.60
N GLY A 136 6.80 6.85 -37.63
CA GLY A 136 8.18 6.54 -37.21
C GLY A 136 8.40 6.45 -35.69
N VAL A 137 7.33 6.34 -34.91
CA VAL A 137 7.38 6.18 -33.45
C VAL A 137 7.36 4.69 -33.10
N ASN A 138 8.43 4.24 -32.43
CA ASN A 138 8.55 2.83 -32.08
C ASN A 138 7.59 2.42 -30.94
N PRO A 139 7.18 1.14 -30.90
CA PRO A 139 6.51 0.55 -29.74
C PRO A 139 7.32 0.76 -28.45
N GLY A 140 6.62 1.09 -27.38
CA GLY A 140 7.20 1.42 -26.07
C GLY A 140 7.60 2.88 -25.89
N THR A 141 7.25 3.78 -26.82
CA THR A 141 7.55 5.22 -26.70
C THR A 141 6.48 5.92 -25.88
N PRO A 142 6.78 6.51 -24.71
CA PRO A 142 5.84 7.32 -23.93
C PRO A 142 5.31 8.51 -24.73
N PHE A 143 4.08 8.95 -24.44
CA PHE A 143 3.51 10.12 -25.12
C PHE A 143 4.34 11.39 -24.88
N GLU A 144 4.91 11.53 -23.67
CA GLU A 144 5.82 12.63 -23.32
C GLU A 144 7.13 12.61 -24.13
N ASP A 145 7.58 11.42 -24.54
CA ASP A 145 8.83 11.22 -25.29
C ASP A 145 8.59 11.23 -26.82
N LEU A 146 7.37 11.53 -27.28
CA LEU A 146 7.09 11.71 -28.70
C LEU A 146 7.87 12.91 -29.27
N PRO A 147 8.28 12.91 -30.55
CA PRO A 147 8.85 14.08 -31.21
C PRO A 147 7.89 15.28 -31.22
N ASP A 148 8.37 16.53 -31.08
CA ASP A 148 7.51 17.73 -31.04
C ASP A 148 6.73 17.99 -32.34
N ASP A 149 7.22 17.46 -33.45
CA ASP A 149 6.58 17.47 -34.76
C ASP A 149 5.59 16.31 -34.98
N TRP A 150 5.44 15.41 -33.99
CA TRP A 150 4.45 14.36 -34.06
C TRP A 150 3.04 14.94 -33.97
N VAL A 151 2.18 14.50 -34.89
CA VAL A 151 0.78 14.90 -34.98
C VAL A 151 -0.11 13.66 -34.98
N CYS A 152 -1.37 13.83 -34.62
CA CYS A 152 -2.36 12.76 -34.67
C CYS A 152 -2.42 12.16 -36.09
N PRO A 153 -2.21 10.84 -36.27
CA PRO A 153 -2.21 10.21 -37.59
C PRO A 153 -3.59 10.25 -38.27
N VAL A 154 -4.66 10.50 -37.51
CA VAL A 154 -6.04 10.54 -38.01
C VAL A 154 -6.47 11.94 -38.45
N CYS A 155 -6.06 13.00 -37.74
CA CYS A 155 -6.56 14.36 -37.98
C CYS A 155 -5.49 15.47 -38.07
N GLY A 156 -4.23 15.14 -37.82
CA GLY A 156 -3.09 16.06 -38.01
C GLY A 156 -2.93 17.15 -36.95
N VAL A 157 -3.69 17.11 -35.85
CA VAL A 157 -3.51 18.03 -34.72
C VAL A 157 -2.31 17.65 -33.86
N GLY A 158 -1.72 18.63 -33.18
CA GLY A 158 -0.55 18.42 -32.33
C GLY A 158 -0.88 17.71 -31.02
N LYS A 159 0.16 17.46 -30.21
CA LYS A 159 0.04 16.78 -28.91
C LYS A 159 -0.80 17.56 -27.90
N GLU A 160 -0.91 18.87 -28.06
CA GLU A 160 -1.70 19.76 -27.22
C GLU A 160 -3.19 19.42 -27.20
N ASP A 161 -3.68 18.74 -28.25
CA ASP A 161 -5.08 18.33 -28.38
C ASP A 161 -5.34 16.90 -27.87
N PHE A 162 -4.43 16.35 -27.07
CA PHE A 162 -4.58 15.04 -26.44
C PHE A 162 -4.77 15.14 -24.92
N GLU A 163 -5.62 14.26 -24.39
CA GLU A 163 -5.86 14.11 -22.96
C GLU A 163 -5.49 12.71 -22.48
N GLU A 164 -5.09 12.60 -21.22
CA GLU A 164 -4.81 11.31 -20.58
C GLU A 164 -6.08 10.48 -20.44
N VAL A 165 -5.99 9.21 -20.81
CA VAL A 165 -7.05 8.21 -20.58
C VAL A 165 -6.63 7.33 -19.41
N SER A 166 -7.22 7.58 -18.25
CA SER A 166 -7.11 6.75 -17.03
C SER A 166 -8.01 5.53 -17.07
#